data_AF-A0A0W0VPH8-F1
#
_entry.id   AF-A0A0W0VPH8-F1
#
_cell.length_a   1.000
_cell.length_b   1.000
_cell.length_c   1.000
_cell.angle_alpha   90.00
_cell.angle_beta   90.00
_cell.angle_gamma   90.00
#
_symmetry.space_group_name_H-M   'P 1'
#
loop_
_entity.id
_entity.type
_entity.pdbx_description
1 polymer ?
#
loop_
_entity_poly.entity_id
_entity_poly.type
_entity_poly.pdbx_seq_one_letter_code
_entity_poly.pdbx_strand_id
1 'polypeptide(L)'
;MDAKRFAINLLVNDAYRTKVLIKYDIKLLENRLQKAMGDGKNARLRTQEAAHLCLELALKYEDLLHFITLDYQEPGTSISCYENNPSRCYVVIQTLKGELNLSTSLYEEIRIIQQLRYYYKYLQEQLNGMQPQSLEFTQRVLTGRLKTIIASDSCSTWLPALVAFANDAGENPLSCISLVAQLQEKEILQLAALFEQPNIILLINSIFFYKLYPDQLFKQVMHPEKLISVKTRLLMLHQFIERLHQAVTQTLKQRGIGEIHDYLFHEDELPQGIMIHADNNANLIITALKEWRLSNINASDDFMIRNKLNDLFRAYKFWFNPNRLIDTVMTLQQLLVGDMRENYENYKKFSLDMQALFHQLSTTECLDLYGYFANKDSSYLMRTLIAILEDQQISALAPPNQQQKEAIARVYKILDCVMEAIREELFNRHITTAPYSRHSGHKPLMPGRRNLNAITRIMNVYGNSATFENKTIDALFKEIGI
;
A
#
# COMPACT_ATOMS: atom_id res chain seq x y z
N MET A 1 -56.56 0.91 28.73
CA MET A 1 -56.16 -0.47 28.38
C MET A 1 -54.65 -0.52 28.30
N ASP A 2 -54.05 -1.42 29.06
CA ASP A 2 -52.69 -1.31 29.60
C ASP A 2 -51.55 -1.36 28.57
N ALA A 3 -50.74 -0.31 28.53
CA ALA A 3 -49.40 -0.31 27.94
C ALA A 3 -48.48 -1.40 28.56
N LYS A 4 -48.78 -1.84 29.79
CA LYS A 4 -48.14 -3.01 30.41
C LYS A 4 -48.52 -4.33 29.73
N ARG A 5 -49.76 -4.50 29.22
CA ARG A 5 -50.12 -5.69 28.43
C ARG A 5 -49.47 -5.68 27.05
N PHE A 6 -49.25 -4.50 26.46
CA PHE A 6 -48.50 -4.38 25.19
C PHE A 6 -47.01 -4.69 25.38
N ALA A 7 -46.39 -4.20 26.47
CA ALA A 7 -44.99 -4.51 26.80
C ALA A 7 -44.78 -5.98 27.23
N ILE A 8 -45.76 -6.60 27.88
CA ILE A 8 -45.70 -8.03 28.25
C ILE A 8 -45.94 -8.95 27.03
N ASN A 9 -46.79 -8.55 26.07
CA ASN A 9 -46.93 -9.28 24.80
C ASN A 9 -45.69 -9.16 23.90
N LEU A 10 -44.89 -8.09 24.05
CA LEU A 10 -43.59 -7.97 23.38
C LEU A 10 -42.53 -8.93 23.97
N LEU A 11 -42.70 -9.35 25.23
CA LEU A 11 -41.84 -10.27 25.96
C LEU A 11 -42.25 -11.75 25.83
N VAL A 12 -43.40 -12.05 25.21
CA VAL A 12 -43.92 -13.42 25.08
C VAL A 12 -44.55 -13.63 23.70
N ASN A 13 -43.68 -13.71 22.68
CA ASN A 13 -43.95 -14.64 21.59
C ASN A 13 -42.67 -15.45 21.43
N ASP A 14 -42.72 -16.74 21.77
CA ASP A 14 -41.54 -17.62 21.70
C ASP A 14 -40.89 -17.57 20.31
N ALA A 15 -41.67 -17.28 19.28
CA ALA A 15 -41.23 -16.99 17.93
C ALA A 15 -40.24 -15.79 17.86
N TYR A 16 -40.61 -14.61 18.35
CA TYR A 16 -39.72 -13.43 18.31
C TYR A 16 -38.47 -13.63 19.17
N ARG A 17 -38.61 -14.30 20.32
CA ARG A 17 -37.47 -14.67 21.17
C ARG A 17 -36.50 -15.59 20.44
N THR A 18 -37.02 -16.59 19.72
CA THR A 18 -36.23 -17.51 18.90
C THR A 18 -35.51 -16.78 17.77
N LYS A 19 -36.18 -15.85 17.07
CA LYS A 19 -35.54 -15.01 16.03
C LYS A 19 -34.38 -14.17 16.58
N VAL A 20 -34.56 -13.55 17.74
CA VAL A 20 -33.52 -12.73 18.38
C VAL A 20 -32.33 -13.58 18.82
N LEU A 21 -32.57 -14.79 19.34
CA LEU A 21 -31.51 -15.73 19.71
C LEU A 21 -30.70 -16.18 18.48
N ILE A 22 -31.37 -16.51 17.36
CA ILE A 22 -30.68 -16.87 16.11
C ILE A 22 -29.83 -15.70 15.60
N LYS A 23 -30.36 -14.47 15.57
CA LYS A 23 -29.58 -13.29 15.15
C LYS A 23 -28.40 -12.98 16.09
N TYR A 24 -28.55 -13.25 17.38
CA TYR A 24 -27.46 -13.10 18.36
C TYR A 24 -26.35 -14.15 18.11
N ASP A 25 -26.72 -15.41 17.91
CA ASP A 25 -25.78 -16.50 17.61
C ASP A 25 -25.00 -16.22 16.32
N ILE A 26 -25.68 -15.75 15.27
CA ILE A 26 -25.06 -15.34 14.01
C ILE A 26 -23.99 -14.28 14.27
N LYS A 27 -24.34 -13.20 15.00
CA LYS A 27 -23.40 -12.12 15.30
C LYS A 27 -22.20 -12.59 16.12
N LEU A 28 -22.40 -13.53 17.04
CA LEU A 28 -21.32 -14.12 17.82
C LEU A 28 -20.37 -14.95 16.95
N LEU A 29 -20.92 -15.80 16.09
CA LEU A 29 -20.17 -16.62 15.14
C LEU A 29 -19.41 -15.77 14.11
N GLU A 30 -20.01 -14.68 13.64
CA GLU A 30 -19.35 -13.73 12.73
C GLU A 30 -18.15 -13.04 13.37
N ASN A 31 -18.26 -12.61 14.63
CA ASN A 31 -17.15 -12.01 15.36
C ASN A 31 -16.01 -13.01 15.57
N ARG A 32 -16.35 -14.29 15.80
CA ARG A 32 -15.35 -15.38 15.90
C ARG A 32 -14.69 -15.64 14.54
N LEU A 33 -15.46 -15.65 13.45
CA LEU A 33 -14.94 -15.82 12.10
C LEU A 33 -14.00 -14.66 11.73
N GLN A 34 -14.36 -13.41 12.04
CA GLN A 34 -13.50 -12.25 11.79
C GLN A 34 -12.17 -12.34 12.54
N LYS A 35 -12.18 -12.81 13.80
CA LYS A 35 -10.96 -13.06 14.58
C LYS A 35 -10.13 -14.22 14.03
N ALA A 36 -10.78 -15.29 13.57
CA ALA A 36 -10.09 -16.41 12.95
C ALA A 36 -9.38 -15.98 11.65
N MET A 37 -9.98 -15.09 10.87
CA MET A 37 -9.47 -14.58 9.59
C MET A 37 -8.45 -13.43 9.73
N GLY A 38 -8.42 -12.69 10.84
CA GLY A 38 -7.65 -11.43 10.98
C GLY A 38 -6.22 -11.52 11.58
N ASP A 39 -5.81 -12.66 12.13
CA ASP A 39 -4.58 -12.77 12.94
C ASP A 39 -3.57 -13.75 12.29
N GLY A 40 -2.44 -13.23 11.82
CA GLY A 40 -1.46 -13.95 10.97
C GLY A 40 -0.60 -15.04 11.64
N LYS A 41 -0.95 -15.54 12.83
CA LYS A 41 -0.20 -16.60 13.53
C LYS A 41 -0.99 -17.92 13.52
N ASN A 42 -0.40 -18.96 12.94
CA ASN A 42 -0.94 -20.32 12.72
C ASN A 42 -2.11 -20.42 11.73
N ALA A 43 -1.84 -20.11 10.46
CA ALA A 43 -2.81 -20.17 9.37
C ALA A 43 -3.56 -21.52 9.26
N ARG A 44 -2.89 -22.66 9.51
CA ARG A 44 -3.46 -24.02 9.34
C ARG A 44 -4.63 -24.35 10.26
N LEU A 45 -4.51 -24.08 11.56
CA LEU A 45 -5.56 -24.36 12.54
C LEU A 45 -6.77 -23.42 12.35
N ARG A 46 -6.50 -22.19 11.89
CA ARG A 46 -7.52 -21.17 11.66
C ARG A 46 -8.32 -21.38 10.38
N THR A 47 -7.76 -21.97 9.32
CA THR A 47 -8.53 -22.30 8.10
C THR A 47 -9.60 -23.37 8.37
N GLN A 48 -9.30 -24.37 9.18
CA GLN A 48 -10.27 -25.39 9.60
C GLN A 48 -11.32 -24.82 10.56
N GLU A 49 -10.89 -23.99 11.52
CA GLU A 49 -11.80 -23.27 12.41
C GLU A 49 -12.72 -22.32 11.63
N ALA A 50 -12.19 -21.57 10.66
CA ALA A 50 -12.95 -20.69 9.80
C ALA A 50 -13.93 -21.45 8.90
N ALA A 51 -13.53 -22.59 8.33
CA ALA A 51 -14.42 -23.45 7.55
C ALA A 51 -15.58 -23.98 8.42
N HIS A 52 -15.28 -24.43 9.64
CA HIS A 52 -16.30 -24.85 10.61
C HIS A 52 -17.27 -23.72 10.96
N LEU A 53 -16.74 -22.52 11.25
CA LEU A 53 -17.55 -21.34 11.54
C LEU A 53 -18.42 -20.92 10.33
N CYS A 54 -17.92 -21.06 9.10
CA CYS A 54 -18.70 -20.81 7.89
C CYS A 54 -19.86 -21.81 7.71
N LEU A 55 -19.64 -23.08 8.03
CA LEU A 55 -20.71 -24.09 8.05
C LEU A 55 -21.77 -23.76 9.11
N GLU A 56 -21.35 -23.45 10.33
CA GLU A 56 -22.27 -23.07 11.41
C GLU A 56 -23.07 -21.80 11.06
N LEU A 57 -22.43 -20.81 10.44
CA LEU A 57 -23.11 -19.61 9.95
C LEU A 57 -24.11 -19.94 8.86
N ALA A 58 -23.76 -20.77 7.88
CA ALA A 58 -24.68 -21.20 6.84
C ALA A 58 -25.93 -21.90 7.42
N LEU A 59 -25.76 -22.77 8.42
CA LEU A 59 -26.86 -23.43 9.10
C LEU A 59 -27.71 -22.43 9.91
N LYS A 60 -27.10 -21.46 10.59
CA LYS A 60 -27.86 -20.43 11.34
C LYS A 60 -28.61 -19.46 10.44
N TYR A 61 -28.06 -19.13 9.27
CA TYR A 61 -28.78 -18.39 8.23
C TYR A 61 -29.90 -19.23 7.58
N GLU A 62 -29.75 -20.55 7.53
CA GLU A 62 -30.81 -21.49 7.12
C GLU A 62 -31.96 -21.55 8.15
N ASP A 63 -31.64 -21.61 9.44
CA ASP A 63 -32.61 -21.54 10.54
C ASP A 63 -33.35 -20.19 10.52
N LEU A 64 -32.63 -19.09 10.29
CA LEU A 64 -33.20 -17.76 10.17
C LEU A 64 -34.12 -17.66 8.94
N LEU A 65 -33.72 -18.24 7.82
CA LEU A 65 -34.53 -18.30 6.61
C LEU A 65 -35.82 -19.07 6.86
N HIS A 66 -35.74 -20.28 7.42
CA HIS A 66 -36.89 -21.13 7.72
C HIS A 66 -37.88 -20.44 8.68
N PHE A 67 -37.36 -19.65 9.62
CA PHE A 67 -38.19 -18.85 10.52
C PHE A 67 -38.91 -17.69 9.81
N ILE A 68 -38.31 -17.09 8.77
CA ILE A 68 -38.86 -15.94 8.04
C ILE A 68 -39.78 -16.39 6.88
N THR A 69 -39.56 -17.56 6.29
CA THR A 69 -40.31 -18.07 5.12
C THR A 69 -41.55 -18.90 5.45
N LEU A 70 -41.92 -19.07 6.73
CA LEU A 70 -43.16 -19.77 7.14
C LEU A 70 -44.45 -19.21 6.48
N ASP A 71 -44.42 -17.97 5.97
CA ASP A 71 -45.53 -17.30 5.27
C ASP A 71 -45.23 -16.92 3.79
N TYR A 72 -44.14 -17.39 3.19
CA TYR A 72 -43.68 -16.91 1.87
C TYR A 72 -43.32 -18.04 0.89
N GLN A 73 -43.94 -18.05 -0.30
CA GLN A 73 -43.62 -18.99 -1.39
C GLN A 73 -42.50 -18.41 -2.28
N GLU A 74 -41.42 -19.20 -2.46
CA GLU A 74 -40.21 -18.86 -3.22
C GLU A 74 -40.45 -18.65 -4.73
N PRO A 75 -39.87 -17.61 -5.33
CA PRO A 75 -39.41 -17.64 -6.71
C PRO A 75 -37.94 -18.11 -6.75
N GLY A 76 -37.69 -19.21 -7.47
CA GLY A 76 -36.36 -19.80 -7.61
C GLY A 76 -35.35 -18.81 -8.17
N THR A 77 -34.41 -18.38 -7.33
CA THR A 77 -33.32 -17.50 -7.75
C THR A 77 -32.14 -18.37 -8.16
N SER A 78 -31.81 -18.37 -9.45
CA SER A 78 -30.57 -18.98 -9.95
C SER A 78 -29.38 -18.11 -9.55
N ILE A 79 -28.71 -18.45 -8.46
CA ILE A 79 -27.48 -17.78 -8.04
C ILE A 79 -26.33 -18.32 -8.90
N SER A 80 -25.78 -17.50 -9.80
CA SER A 80 -24.57 -17.82 -10.55
C SER A 80 -23.34 -17.36 -9.78
N CYS A 81 -22.44 -18.30 -9.47
CA CYS A 81 -21.18 -17.99 -8.81
C CYS A 81 -20.06 -17.85 -9.87
N TYR A 82 -19.40 -16.69 -9.88
CA TYR A 82 -18.22 -16.43 -10.74
C TYR A 82 -16.91 -16.26 -9.94
N GLU A 83 -16.93 -16.47 -8.61
CA GLU A 83 -15.85 -16.04 -7.72
C GLU A 83 -14.93 -17.17 -7.22
N ASN A 84 -13.81 -17.40 -7.92
CA ASN A 84 -12.87 -18.48 -7.59
C ASN A 84 -11.90 -18.18 -6.41
N ASN A 85 -12.12 -17.14 -5.59
CA ASN A 85 -11.18 -16.73 -4.53
C ASN A 85 -11.90 -16.52 -3.17
N PRO A 86 -11.46 -17.17 -2.07
CA PRO A 86 -12.06 -17.02 -0.73
C PRO A 86 -12.06 -15.60 -0.18
N SER A 87 -11.02 -14.80 -0.47
CA SER A 87 -10.94 -13.41 -0.02
C SER A 87 -12.01 -12.54 -0.68
N ARG A 88 -12.30 -12.78 -1.97
CA ARG A 88 -13.38 -12.09 -2.70
C ARG A 88 -14.75 -12.54 -2.23
N CYS A 89 -14.92 -13.85 -2.02
CA CYS A 89 -16.13 -14.42 -1.43
C CYS A 89 -16.42 -13.78 -0.05
N TYR A 90 -15.41 -13.57 0.79
CA TYR A 90 -15.57 -12.91 2.09
C TYR A 90 -15.93 -11.42 1.97
N VAL A 91 -15.38 -10.70 0.99
CA VAL A 91 -15.77 -9.30 0.71
C VAL A 91 -17.23 -9.21 0.29
N VAL A 92 -17.69 -10.11 -0.59
CA VAL A 92 -19.10 -10.16 -1.00
C VAL A 92 -20.01 -10.45 0.19
N ILE A 93 -19.61 -11.34 1.10
CA ILE A 93 -20.31 -11.58 2.37
C ILE A 93 -20.42 -10.29 3.20
N GLN A 94 -19.35 -9.49 3.33
CA GLN A 94 -19.43 -8.23 4.08
C GLN A 94 -20.36 -7.21 3.42
N THR A 95 -20.36 -7.11 2.09
CA THR A 95 -21.27 -6.25 1.34
C THR A 95 -22.73 -6.65 1.57
N LEU A 96 -23.04 -7.95 1.44
CA LEU A 96 -24.38 -8.50 1.69
C LEU A 96 -24.84 -8.26 3.13
N LYS A 97 -23.93 -8.32 4.12
CA LYS A 97 -24.26 -7.97 5.51
C LYS A 97 -24.58 -6.48 5.68
N GLY A 98 -23.86 -5.61 4.96
CA GLY A 98 -24.16 -4.18 4.90
C GLY A 98 -25.56 -3.94 4.33
N GLU A 99 -25.88 -4.58 3.22
CA GLU A 99 -27.20 -4.52 2.58
C GLU A 99 -28.31 -5.07 3.48
N LEU A 100 -28.06 -6.16 4.23
CA LEU A 100 -29.03 -6.72 5.17
C LEU A 100 -29.46 -5.70 6.24
N ASN A 101 -28.52 -4.91 6.76
CA ASN A 101 -28.80 -3.87 7.75
C ASN A 101 -29.56 -2.66 7.18
N LEU A 102 -29.50 -2.47 5.86
CA LEU A 102 -30.16 -1.37 5.15
C LEU A 102 -31.48 -1.79 4.47
N SER A 103 -31.76 -3.10 4.44
CA SER A 103 -32.98 -3.64 3.80
C SER A 103 -34.24 -3.10 4.48
N THR A 104 -35.19 -2.61 3.67
CA THR A 104 -36.47 -2.06 4.15
C THR A 104 -37.64 -2.99 3.84
N SER A 105 -37.45 -3.97 2.94
CA SER A 105 -38.46 -4.95 2.55
C SER A 105 -38.11 -6.37 2.99
N LEU A 106 -39.13 -7.13 3.39
CA LEU A 106 -38.98 -8.52 3.85
C LEU A 106 -38.50 -9.45 2.71
N TYR A 107 -38.84 -9.10 1.46
CA TYR A 107 -38.36 -9.79 0.26
C TYR A 107 -36.84 -9.64 0.06
N GLU A 108 -36.31 -8.42 0.22
CA GLU A 108 -34.87 -8.19 0.14
C GLU A 108 -34.13 -8.85 1.30
N GLU A 109 -34.70 -8.85 2.52
CA GLU A 109 -34.13 -9.55 3.69
C GLU A 109 -33.99 -11.06 3.38
N ILE A 110 -35.03 -11.69 2.83
CA ILE A 110 -35.01 -13.11 2.42
C ILE A 110 -33.94 -13.37 1.34
N ARG A 111 -33.91 -12.55 0.28
CA ARG A 111 -32.94 -12.70 -0.82
C ARG A 111 -31.50 -12.61 -0.32
N ILE A 112 -31.21 -11.61 0.52
CA ILE A 112 -29.88 -11.38 1.07
C ILE A 112 -29.48 -12.53 2.01
N ILE A 113 -30.41 -13.04 2.83
CA ILE A 113 -30.15 -14.20 3.70
C ILE A 113 -29.86 -15.47 2.88
N GLN A 114 -30.58 -15.71 1.78
CA GLN A 114 -30.31 -16.82 0.87
C GLN A 114 -28.93 -16.70 0.22
N GLN A 115 -28.54 -15.49 -0.20
CA GLN A 115 -27.22 -15.22 -0.73
C GLN A 115 -26.13 -15.42 0.33
N LEU A 116 -26.31 -14.89 1.54
CA LEU A 116 -25.37 -15.09 2.65
C LEU A 116 -25.18 -16.57 2.96
N ARG A 117 -26.27 -17.34 3.07
CA ARG A 117 -26.22 -18.80 3.24
C ARG A 117 -25.39 -19.47 2.14
N TYR A 118 -25.65 -19.12 0.89
CA TYR A 118 -24.95 -19.69 -0.26
C TYR A 118 -23.46 -19.35 -0.23
N TYR A 119 -23.09 -18.08 -0.02
CA TYR A 119 -21.70 -17.64 0.05
C TYR A 119 -20.96 -18.23 1.26
N TYR A 120 -21.61 -18.42 2.41
CA TYR A 120 -20.99 -19.11 3.54
C TYR A 120 -20.75 -20.61 3.27
N LYS A 121 -21.68 -21.33 2.61
CA LYS A 121 -21.46 -22.72 2.15
C LYS A 121 -20.35 -22.79 1.11
N TYR A 122 -20.34 -21.86 0.16
CA TYR A 122 -19.31 -21.79 -0.88
C TYR A 122 -17.92 -21.47 -0.30
N LEU A 123 -17.84 -20.52 0.65
CA LEU A 123 -16.60 -20.21 1.35
C LEU A 123 -16.10 -21.40 2.17
N GLN A 124 -16.99 -22.12 2.85
CA GLN A 124 -16.66 -23.37 3.53
C GLN A 124 -16.09 -24.40 2.56
N GLU A 125 -16.71 -24.62 1.40
CA GLU A 125 -16.23 -25.55 0.37
C GLU A 125 -14.85 -25.14 -0.17
N GLN A 126 -14.61 -23.85 -0.39
CA GLN A 126 -13.30 -23.35 -0.79
C GLN A 126 -12.25 -23.54 0.32
N LEU A 127 -12.58 -23.25 1.58
CA LEU A 127 -11.68 -23.42 2.72
C LEU A 127 -11.40 -24.90 3.03
N ASN A 128 -12.37 -25.79 2.82
CA ASN A 128 -12.20 -27.25 2.92
C ASN A 128 -11.45 -27.82 1.72
N GLY A 129 -11.59 -27.22 0.53
CA GLY A 129 -10.78 -27.50 -0.66
C GLY A 129 -9.32 -27.06 -0.51
N MET A 130 -9.02 -26.15 0.43
CA MET A 130 -7.67 -25.81 0.89
C MET A 130 -7.10 -26.85 1.87
N GLN A 131 -7.21 -28.13 1.54
CA GLN A 131 -6.37 -29.19 2.13
C GLN A 131 -4.88 -28.89 1.82
N PRO A 132 -3.91 -29.40 2.63
CA PRO A 132 -2.47 -29.10 2.55
C PRO A 132 -1.81 -29.26 1.16
N GLN A 133 -2.48 -29.92 0.22
CA GLN A 133 -2.04 -30.04 -1.17
C GLN A 133 -2.04 -28.72 -1.93
N SER A 134 -2.90 -27.72 -1.62
CA SER A 134 -2.93 -26.45 -2.38
C SER A 134 -1.81 -25.48 -1.98
N LEU A 135 -1.49 -25.38 -0.68
CA LEU A 135 -0.33 -24.60 -0.20
C LEU A 135 0.99 -25.26 -0.59
N GLU A 136 1.10 -26.59 -0.50
CA GLU A 136 2.25 -27.31 -1.06
C GLU A 136 2.32 -27.19 -2.57
N PHE A 137 1.19 -27.21 -3.29
CA PHE A 137 1.16 -27.01 -4.74
C PHE A 137 1.60 -25.61 -5.10
N THR A 138 1.07 -24.56 -4.47
CA THR A 138 1.50 -23.17 -4.68
C THR A 138 2.97 -22.99 -4.31
N GLN A 139 3.42 -23.54 -3.18
CA GLN A 139 4.83 -23.50 -2.79
C GLN A 139 5.72 -24.28 -3.76
N ARG A 140 5.29 -25.44 -4.28
CA ARG A 140 6.01 -26.23 -5.31
C ARG A 140 6.04 -25.52 -6.65
N VAL A 141 4.94 -24.89 -7.07
CA VAL A 141 4.86 -24.07 -8.28
C VAL A 141 5.81 -22.89 -8.16
N LEU A 142 5.75 -22.14 -7.05
CA LEU A 142 6.65 -21.02 -6.78
C LEU A 142 8.11 -21.45 -6.68
N THR A 143 8.39 -22.59 -6.04
CA THR A 143 9.75 -23.17 -5.99
C THR A 143 10.21 -23.57 -7.39
N GLY A 144 9.34 -24.13 -8.22
CA GLY A 144 9.62 -24.46 -9.63
C GLY A 144 9.92 -23.23 -10.47
N ARG A 145 9.15 -22.16 -10.29
CA ARG A 145 9.39 -20.85 -10.92
C ARG A 145 10.69 -20.21 -10.46
N LEU A 146 10.97 -20.25 -9.16
CA LEU A 146 12.24 -19.77 -8.60
C LEU A 146 13.43 -20.55 -9.16
N LYS A 147 13.30 -21.88 -9.32
CA LYS A 147 14.31 -22.70 -10.01
C LYS A 147 14.47 -22.33 -11.48
N THR A 148 13.39 -21.92 -12.16
CA THR A 148 13.48 -21.41 -13.54
C THR A 148 14.27 -20.10 -13.60
N ILE A 149 14.07 -19.19 -12.63
CA ILE A 149 14.87 -17.97 -12.50
C ILE A 149 16.36 -18.33 -12.31
N ILE A 150 16.66 -19.25 -11.39
CA ILE A 150 18.03 -19.69 -11.08
C ILE A 150 18.71 -20.35 -12.29
N ALA A 151 17.95 -21.12 -13.08
CA ALA A 151 18.45 -21.80 -14.27
C ALA A 151 18.50 -20.91 -15.52
N SER A 152 18.07 -19.64 -15.44
CA SER A 152 18.06 -18.74 -16.59
C SER A 152 19.48 -18.34 -16.98
N ASP A 153 19.78 -18.39 -18.27
CA ASP A 153 21.11 -18.10 -18.83
C ASP A 153 21.17 -16.77 -19.59
N SER A 154 20.02 -16.11 -19.75
CA SER A 154 19.84 -15.00 -20.67
C SER A 154 18.75 -14.04 -20.18
N CYS A 155 18.84 -12.77 -20.57
CA CYS A 155 17.83 -11.76 -20.26
C CYS A 155 16.42 -12.16 -20.72
N SER A 156 16.32 -12.80 -21.89
CA SER A 156 15.08 -13.25 -22.50
C SER A 156 14.39 -14.40 -21.76
N THR A 157 15.12 -15.16 -20.94
CA THR A 157 14.56 -16.22 -20.10
C THR A 157 14.33 -15.71 -18.67
N TRP A 158 15.28 -14.92 -18.16
CA TRP A 158 15.26 -14.42 -16.79
C TRP A 158 14.09 -13.48 -16.50
N LEU A 159 13.87 -12.45 -17.34
CA LEU A 159 12.83 -11.47 -17.06
C LEU A 159 11.42 -12.08 -17.13
N PRO A 160 11.05 -12.88 -18.15
CA PRO A 160 9.75 -13.57 -18.14
C PRO A 160 9.59 -14.56 -16.98
N ALA A 161 10.66 -15.29 -16.61
CA ALA A 161 10.60 -16.19 -15.45
C ALA A 161 10.33 -15.42 -14.14
N LEU A 162 10.93 -14.23 -13.99
CA LEU A 162 10.72 -13.34 -12.86
C LEU A 162 9.29 -12.77 -12.84
N VAL A 163 8.76 -12.36 -13.98
CA VAL A 163 7.35 -11.93 -14.10
C VAL A 163 6.39 -13.07 -13.78
N ALA A 164 6.64 -14.27 -14.29
CA ALA A 164 5.82 -15.44 -13.99
C ALA A 164 5.83 -15.79 -12.50
N PHE A 165 7.00 -15.74 -11.85
CA PHE A 165 7.12 -15.94 -10.40
C PHE A 165 6.34 -14.89 -9.61
N ALA A 166 6.44 -13.60 -9.98
CA ALA A 166 5.70 -12.53 -9.33
C ALA A 166 4.17 -12.65 -9.53
N ASN A 167 3.73 -13.04 -10.72
CA ASN A 167 2.31 -13.25 -11.03
C ASN A 167 1.73 -14.44 -10.25
N ASP A 168 2.45 -15.56 -10.20
CA ASP A 168 2.02 -16.77 -9.50
C ASP A 168 2.03 -16.59 -7.98
N ALA A 169 2.76 -15.58 -7.47
CA ALA A 169 2.79 -15.20 -6.06
C ALA A 169 1.54 -14.43 -5.58
N GLY A 170 0.65 -14.03 -6.49
CA GLY A 170 -0.69 -13.52 -6.14
C GLY A 170 -0.70 -12.15 -5.45
N GLU A 171 -1.52 -11.99 -4.41
CA GLU A 171 -1.81 -10.69 -3.77
C GLU A 171 -0.63 -10.10 -2.99
N ASN A 172 0.33 -10.91 -2.58
CA ASN A 172 1.53 -10.46 -1.89
C ASN A 172 2.79 -11.09 -2.48
N PRO A 173 3.29 -10.58 -3.62
CA PRO A 173 4.49 -11.10 -4.27
C PRO A 173 5.72 -11.04 -3.34
N LEU A 174 5.72 -10.13 -2.35
CA LEU A 174 6.79 -10.00 -1.37
C LEU A 174 6.78 -11.10 -0.31
N SER A 175 5.63 -11.71 -0.01
CA SER A 175 5.55 -12.82 0.94
C SER A 175 6.28 -14.07 0.44
N CYS A 176 6.29 -14.28 -0.88
CA CYS A 176 6.97 -15.39 -1.54
C CYS A 176 8.49 -15.25 -1.56
N ILE A 177 9.03 -14.06 -1.27
CA ILE A 177 10.47 -13.83 -1.15
C ILE A 177 11.06 -14.59 0.05
N SER A 178 10.24 -14.93 1.06
CA SER A 178 10.66 -15.82 2.15
C SER A 178 11.11 -17.22 1.67
N LEU A 179 10.73 -17.64 0.46
CA LEU A 179 11.19 -18.88 -0.15
C LEU A 179 12.68 -18.83 -0.51
N VAL A 180 13.26 -17.64 -0.70
CA VAL A 180 14.70 -17.47 -0.94
C VAL A 180 15.51 -18.01 0.24
N ALA A 181 15.02 -17.83 1.47
CA ALA A 181 15.66 -18.35 2.67
C ALA A 181 15.68 -19.88 2.73
N GLN A 182 14.81 -20.56 1.96
CA GLN A 182 14.70 -22.03 1.90
C GLN A 182 15.58 -22.65 0.80
N LEU A 183 16.20 -21.85 -0.07
CA LEU A 183 17.07 -22.35 -1.14
C LEU A 183 18.30 -23.06 -0.61
N GLN A 184 18.79 -24.07 -1.31
CA GLN A 184 20.07 -24.70 -1.00
C GLN A 184 21.24 -23.74 -1.25
N GLU A 185 22.38 -24.00 -0.63
CA GLU A 185 23.58 -23.15 -0.76
C GLU A 185 24.02 -22.96 -2.23
N LYS A 186 24.00 -24.04 -3.01
CA LYS A 186 24.29 -23.97 -4.45
C LYS A 186 23.28 -23.10 -5.21
N GLU A 187 22.00 -23.20 -4.87
CA GLU A 187 20.91 -22.47 -5.53
C GLU A 187 20.97 -20.97 -5.21
N ILE A 188 21.25 -20.60 -3.95
CA ILE A 188 21.39 -19.19 -3.57
C ILE A 188 22.64 -18.55 -4.19
N LEU A 189 23.75 -19.29 -4.29
CA LEU A 189 24.96 -18.83 -4.97
C LEU A 189 24.75 -18.64 -6.48
N GLN A 190 23.98 -19.54 -7.11
CA GLN A 190 23.61 -19.37 -8.52
C GLN A 190 22.69 -18.16 -8.73
N LEU A 191 21.69 -17.97 -7.85
CA LEU A 191 20.82 -16.79 -7.89
C LEU A 191 21.61 -15.49 -7.70
N ALA A 192 22.55 -15.48 -6.76
CA ALA A 192 23.47 -14.38 -6.51
C ALA A 192 24.32 -14.06 -7.75
N ALA A 193 24.90 -15.09 -8.38
CA ALA A 193 25.72 -14.92 -9.59
C ALA A 193 24.94 -14.29 -10.75
N LEU A 194 23.62 -14.53 -10.87
CA LEU A 194 22.77 -13.89 -11.88
C LEU A 194 22.70 -12.37 -11.70
N PHE A 195 22.65 -11.88 -10.46
CA PHE A 195 22.66 -10.44 -10.17
C PHE A 195 24.01 -9.76 -10.46
N GLU A 196 25.09 -10.55 -10.59
CA GLU A 196 26.41 -10.07 -10.98
C GLU A 196 26.69 -10.20 -12.49
N GLN A 197 25.77 -10.81 -13.26
CA GLN A 197 25.94 -10.95 -14.71
C GLN A 197 25.76 -9.61 -15.43
N PRO A 198 26.70 -9.18 -16.30
CA PRO A 198 26.64 -7.88 -16.97
C PRO A 198 25.35 -7.64 -17.77
N ASN A 199 24.84 -8.67 -18.45
CA ASN A 199 23.62 -8.55 -19.27
C ASN A 199 22.38 -8.32 -18.41
N ILE A 200 22.28 -9.00 -17.25
CA ILE A 200 21.18 -8.84 -16.30
C ILE A 200 21.27 -7.48 -15.63
N ILE A 201 22.47 -7.05 -15.23
CA ILE A 201 22.71 -5.70 -14.67
C ILE A 201 22.25 -4.62 -15.68
N LEU A 202 22.65 -4.73 -16.94
CA LEU A 202 22.25 -3.79 -18.00
C LEU A 202 20.74 -3.79 -18.22
N LEU A 203 20.08 -4.95 -18.13
CA LEU A 203 18.62 -5.04 -18.22
C LEU A 203 17.93 -4.35 -17.02
N ILE A 204 18.38 -4.61 -15.79
CA ILE A 204 17.83 -3.99 -14.58
C ILE A 204 18.00 -2.47 -14.65
N ASN A 205 19.18 -2.01 -15.05
CA ASN A 205 19.46 -0.58 -15.26
C ASN A 205 18.59 0.03 -16.36
N SER A 206 18.29 -0.73 -17.42
CA SER A 206 17.36 -0.29 -18.47
C SER A 206 15.92 -0.18 -17.94
N ILE A 207 15.47 -1.13 -17.12
CA ILE A 207 14.16 -1.05 -16.43
C ILE A 207 14.10 0.19 -15.55
N PHE A 208 15.17 0.46 -14.78
CA PHE A 208 15.28 1.66 -13.98
C PHE A 208 15.25 2.95 -14.82
N PHE A 209 15.98 2.98 -15.93
CA PHE A 209 15.97 4.11 -16.86
C PHE A 209 14.55 4.39 -17.38
N TYR A 210 13.83 3.38 -17.86
CA TYR A 210 12.46 3.55 -18.34
C TYR A 210 11.47 3.83 -17.21
N LYS A 211 11.73 3.43 -15.97
CA LYS A 211 10.96 3.88 -14.79
C LYS A 211 11.03 5.41 -14.64
N LEU A 212 12.19 6.02 -14.91
CA LEU A 212 12.37 7.48 -14.86
C LEU A 212 11.81 8.17 -16.12
N TYR A 213 12.02 7.57 -17.29
CA TYR A 213 11.66 8.12 -18.60
C TYR A 213 10.79 7.12 -19.41
N PRO A 214 9.52 6.89 -19.00
CA PRO A 214 8.66 5.87 -19.60
C PRO A 214 8.28 6.16 -21.05
N ASP A 215 8.35 7.42 -21.46
CA ASP A 215 8.13 7.89 -22.83
C ASP A 215 9.17 7.33 -23.80
N GLN A 216 10.42 7.14 -23.35
CA GLN A 216 11.52 6.66 -24.19
C GLN A 216 11.46 5.15 -24.45
N LEU A 217 10.56 4.42 -23.77
CA LEU A 217 10.35 2.99 -24.01
C LEU A 217 9.67 2.72 -25.37
N PHE A 218 8.88 3.68 -25.87
CA PHE A 218 8.09 3.54 -27.08
C PHE A 218 8.61 4.47 -28.18
N LYS A 219 8.64 3.97 -29.42
CA LYS A 219 9.00 4.79 -30.59
C LYS A 219 7.91 5.80 -30.99
N GLN A 220 6.70 5.65 -30.45
CA GLN A 220 5.54 6.48 -30.78
C GLN A 220 5.11 7.27 -29.55
N VAL A 221 4.57 8.48 -29.75
CA VAL A 221 4.02 9.31 -28.68
C VAL A 221 2.80 8.61 -28.09
N MET A 222 2.90 8.24 -26.82
CA MET A 222 1.84 7.54 -26.09
C MET A 222 0.95 8.53 -25.32
N HIS A 223 -0.32 8.18 -25.13
CA HIS A 223 -1.24 8.96 -24.31
C HIS A 223 -0.73 9.07 -22.85
N PRO A 224 -0.84 10.23 -22.18
CA PRO A 224 -0.34 10.43 -20.82
C PRO A 224 -0.81 9.38 -19.81
N GLU A 225 -2.07 8.97 -19.85
CA GLU A 225 -2.62 7.95 -18.94
C GLU A 225 -1.95 6.57 -19.13
N LYS A 226 -1.65 6.20 -20.38
CA LYS A 226 -0.91 4.97 -20.67
C LYS A 226 0.51 5.06 -20.15
N LEU A 227 1.15 6.23 -20.25
CA LEU A 227 2.48 6.46 -19.69
C LEU A 227 2.48 6.36 -18.16
N ILE A 228 1.45 6.87 -17.48
CA ILE A 228 1.28 6.70 -16.03
C ILE A 228 1.16 5.23 -15.68
N SER A 229 0.31 4.47 -16.39
CA SER A 229 0.16 3.03 -16.17
C SER A 229 1.48 2.26 -16.37
N VAL A 230 2.22 2.58 -17.44
CA VAL A 230 3.54 1.99 -17.73
C VAL A 230 4.54 2.32 -16.63
N LYS A 231 4.60 3.59 -16.20
CA LYS A 231 5.48 4.04 -15.12
C LYS A 231 5.19 3.29 -13.82
N THR A 232 3.92 3.12 -13.46
CA THR A 232 3.51 2.36 -12.28
C THR A 232 3.95 0.89 -12.36
N ARG A 233 3.76 0.24 -13.51
CA ARG A 233 4.20 -1.16 -13.69
C ARG A 233 5.72 -1.31 -13.65
N LEU A 234 6.46 -0.37 -14.26
CA LEU A 234 7.92 -0.34 -14.21
C LEU A 234 8.44 -0.13 -12.78
N LEU A 235 7.79 0.77 -12.03
CA LEU A 235 8.09 0.99 -10.61
C LEU A 235 7.89 -0.30 -9.80
N MET A 236 6.75 -0.97 -9.96
CA MET A 236 6.45 -2.23 -9.25
C MET A 236 7.44 -3.35 -9.61
N LEU A 237 7.75 -3.51 -10.90
CA LEU A 237 8.71 -4.50 -11.37
C LEU A 237 10.10 -4.22 -10.79
N HIS A 238 10.57 -2.97 -10.83
CA HIS A 238 11.87 -2.58 -10.27
C HIS A 238 11.92 -2.83 -8.76
N GLN A 239 10.89 -2.43 -8.02
CA GLN A 239 10.80 -2.66 -6.58
C GLN A 239 10.80 -4.16 -6.24
N PHE A 240 10.14 -4.99 -7.05
CA PHE A 240 10.16 -6.43 -6.86
C PHE A 240 11.58 -7.00 -7.03
N ILE A 241 12.31 -6.55 -8.06
CA ILE A 241 13.71 -6.94 -8.30
C ILE A 241 14.61 -6.51 -7.12
N GLU A 242 14.48 -5.27 -6.63
CA GLU A 242 15.23 -4.78 -5.46
C GLU A 242 15.00 -5.65 -4.23
N ARG A 243 13.75 -6.02 -3.97
CA ARG A 243 13.37 -6.84 -2.80
C ARG A 243 13.90 -8.27 -2.92
N LEU A 244 13.85 -8.85 -4.12
CA LEU A 244 14.44 -10.15 -4.39
C LEU A 244 15.96 -10.10 -4.13
N HIS A 245 16.66 -9.09 -4.64
CA HIS A 245 18.08 -8.88 -4.40
C HIS A 245 18.39 -8.74 -2.89
N GLN A 246 17.65 -7.89 -2.18
CA GLN A 246 17.81 -7.70 -0.72
C GLN A 246 17.65 -9.01 0.06
N ALA A 247 16.68 -9.85 -0.31
CA ALA A 247 16.49 -11.13 0.35
C ALA A 247 17.61 -12.13 0.05
N VAL A 248 18.18 -12.10 -1.17
CA VAL A 248 19.37 -12.89 -1.50
C VAL A 248 20.55 -12.44 -0.65
N THR A 249 20.85 -11.13 -0.60
CA THR A 249 21.94 -10.56 0.21
C THR A 249 21.76 -10.91 1.70
N GLN A 250 20.55 -10.76 2.23
CA GLN A 250 20.24 -11.06 3.63
C GLN A 250 20.43 -12.56 3.92
N THR A 251 20.00 -13.44 3.01
CA THR A 251 20.14 -14.89 3.17
C THR A 251 21.62 -15.30 3.15
N LEU A 252 22.42 -14.74 2.24
CA LEU A 252 23.87 -14.99 2.18
C LEU A 252 24.58 -14.52 3.45
N LYS A 253 24.22 -13.33 3.95
CA LYS A 253 24.75 -12.76 5.19
C LYS A 253 24.40 -13.62 6.41
N GLN A 254 23.14 -14.08 6.51
CA GLN A 254 22.70 -14.97 7.58
C GLN A 254 23.44 -16.31 7.59
N ARG A 255 23.86 -16.80 6.41
CA ARG A 255 24.59 -18.05 6.25
C ARG A 255 26.12 -17.90 6.31
N GLY A 256 26.64 -16.67 6.38
CA GLY A 256 28.09 -16.40 6.43
C GLY A 256 28.85 -16.70 5.13
N ILE A 257 28.16 -16.73 3.98
CA ILE A 257 28.73 -17.17 2.69
C ILE A 257 29.46 -16.01 1.95
N GLY A 258 29.20 -14.75 2.32
CA GLY A 258 29.80 -13.56 1.72
C GLY A 258 28.76 -12.52 1.31
N GLU A 259 29.19 -11.30 0.96
CA GLU A 259 28.32 -10.24 0.46
C GLU A 259 28.40 -10.17 -1.08
N ILE A 260 27.26 -9.99 -1.74
CA ILE A 260 27.20 -9.71 -3.19
C ILE A 260 27.34 -8.22 -3.45
N HIS A 261 27.91 -7.86 -4.59
CA HIS A 261 28.00 -6.47 -4.99
C HIS A 261 26.62 -5.94 -5.41
N ASP A 262 26.21 -4.84 -4.81
CA ASP A 262 24.95 -4.18 -5.13
C ASP A 262 25.14 -3.26 -6.35
N TYR A 263 24.74 -3.76 -7.53
CA TYR A 263 24.76 -3.00 -8.78
C TYR A 263 23.43 -2.28 -9.06
N LEU A 264 22.45 -2.31 -8.14
CA LEU A 264 21.11 -1.78 -8.35
C LEU A 264 21.00 -0.30 -7.92
N PHE A 265 20.15 0.45 -8.62
CA PHE A 265 19.78 1.81 -8.24
C PHE A 265 18.53 1.81 -7.35
N HIS A 266 18.67 2.18 -6.07
CA HIS A 266 17.56 2.15 -5.09
C HIS A 266 16.80 3.48 -4.96
N GLU A 267 17.07 4.45 -5.84
CA GLU A 267 16.50 5.79 -5.77
C GLU A 267 15.36 6.00 -6.78
N ASP A 268 14.65 7.11 -6.65
CA ASP A 268 13.59 7.50 -7.61
C ASP A 268 14.06 8.62 -8.56
N GLU A 269 15.34 9.01 -8.47
CA GLU A 269 15.97 10.05 -9.28
C GLU A 269 17.45 9.69 -9.56
N LEU A 270 18.01 10.23 -10.64
CA LEU A 270 19.45 10.15 -10.92
C LEU A 270 20.16 11.43 -10.51
N PRO A 271 21.33 11.35 -9.83
CA PRO A 271 22.18 12.50 -9.59
C PRO A 271 22.60 13.20 -10.90
N GLN A 272 22.76 14.51 -10.84
CA GLN A 272 23.16 15.30 -12.01
C GLN A 272 24.53 14.87 -12.56
N GLY A 273 24.61 14.69 -13.88
CA GLY A 273 25.83 14.26 -14.57
C GLY A 273 25.96 12.74 -14.74
N ILE A 274 25.07 11.96 -14.13
CA ILE A 274 25.01 10.50 -14.31
C ILE A 274 24.02 10.18 -15.44
N MET A 275 24.47 9.42 -16.43
CA MET A 275 23.61 8.90 -17.49
C MET A 275 23.62 7.37 -17.45
N ILE A 276 22.44 6.77 -17.57
CA ILE A 276 22.30 5.33 -17.78
C ILE A 276 22.13 5.10 -19.28
N HIS A 277 22.97 4.25 -19.85
CA HIS A 277 22.77 3.76 -21.21
C HIS A 277 21.76 2.62 -21.16
N ALA A 278 20.54 2.89 -21.63
CA ALA A 278 19.55 1.84 -21.84
C ALA A 278 19.95 0.97 -23.04
N ASP A 279 19.94 -0.34 -22.85
CA ASP A 279 20.25 -1.32 -23.88
C ASP A 279 19.04 -1.55 -24.81
N ASN A 280 19.23 -2.25 -25.94
CA ASN A 280 18.23 -2.58 -26.95
C ASN A 280 17.15 -3.59 -26.48
N ASN A 281 16.87 -3.68 -25.18
CA ASN A 281 15.93 -4.62 -24.57
C ASN A 281 14.50 -4.06 -24.41
N ALA A 282 14.19 -2.91 -25.01
CA ALA A 282 12.88 -2.27 -24.92
C ALA A 282 11.71 -3.22 -25.22
N ASN A 283 11.81 -4.05 -26.27
CA ASN A 283 10.77 -5.03 -26.62
C ASN A 283 10.57 -6.11 -25.55
N LEU A 284 11.65 -6.55 -24.92
CA LEU A 284 11.61 -7.54 -23.84
C LEU A 284 10.89 -6.95 -22.63
N ILE A 285 11.23 -5.72 -22.25
CA ILE A 285 10.60 -4.99 -21.15
C ILE A 285 9.11 -4.77 -21.44
N ILE A 286 8.75 -4.33 -22.66
CA ILE A 286 7.34 -4.16 -23.05
C ILE A 286 6.57 -5.47 -22.92
N THR A 287 7.16 -6.59 -23.32
CA THR A 287 6.52 -7.91 -23.22
C THR A 287 6.32 -8.30 -21.76
N ALA A 288 7.34 -8.14 -20.91
CA ALA A 288 7.25 -8.36 -19.48
C ALA A 288 6.16 -7.50 -18.81
N LEU A 289 6.04 -6.22 -19.18
CA LEU A 289 5.01 -5.31 -18.64
C LEU A 289 3.58 -5.68 -19.09
N LYS A 290 3.42 -6.30 -20.26
CA LYS A 290 2.12 -6.80 -20.74
C LYS A 290 1.70 -8.05 -19.97
N GLU A 291 2.64 -8.93 -19.68
CA GLU A 291 2.41 -10.17 -18.92
C GLU A 291 2.29 -9.93 -17.41
N TRP A 292 2.79 -8.80 -16.91
CA TRP A 292 2.66 -8.42 -15.51
C TRP A 292 1.18 -8.24 -15.15
N ARG A 293 0.65 -9.19 -14.37
CA ARG A 293 -0.71 -9.15 -13.86
C ARG A 293 -0.68 -8.30 -12.61
N LEU A 294 -1.35 -7.15 -12.69
CA LEU A 294 -1.66 -6.35 -11.52
C LEU A 294 -2.59 -7.20 -10.64
N SER A 295 -2.04 -7.95 -9.70
CA SER A 295 -2.72 -8.06 -8.41
C SER A 295 -2.99 -6.63 -8.01
N ASN A 296 -4.25 -6.28 -7.71
CA ASN A 296 -4.54 -5.06 -7.00
C ASN A 296 -3.84 -5.18 -5.64
N ILE A 297 -2.54 -4.94 -5.63
CA ILE A 297 -1.93 -4.10 -4.63
C ILE A 297 -2.62 -2.75 -4.85
N ASN A 298 -3.90 -2.66 -4.46
CA ASN A 298 -4.26 -1.65 -3.50
C ASN A 298 -3.19 -1.90 -2.45
N ALA A 299 -2.08 -1.18 -2.54
CA ALA A 299 -1.17 -1.15 -1.43
C ALA A 299 -2.13 -0.83 -0.30
N SER A 300 -2.29 -1.76 0.64
CA SER A 300 -3.00 -1.39 1.85
C SER A 300 -2.39 -0.04 2.23
N ASP A 301 -3.22 0.97 2.55
CA ASP A 301 -2.69 2.30 2.79
C ASP A 301 -1.48 2.19 3.74
N ASP A 302 -1.54 1.24 4.69
CA ASP A 302 -0.44 0.73 5.51
C ASP A 302 0.89 0.39 4.79
N PHE A 303 0.91 -0.37 3.69
CA PHE A 303 2.14 -0.68 2.94
C PHE A 303 2.71 0.55 2.24
N MET A 304 1.86 1.38 1.63
CA MET A 304 2.28 2.64 1.02
C MET A 304 2.84 3.60 2.08
N ILE A 305 2.14 3.73 3.21
CA ILE A 305 2.55 4.54 4.35
C ILE A 305 3.88 4.05 4.93
N ARG A 306 4.08 2.73 5.09
CA ARG A 306 5.37 2.17 5.55
C ARG A 306 6.52 2.44 4.58
N ASN A 307 6.28 2.35 3.28
CA ASN A 307 7.30 2.72 2.30
C ASN A 307 7.63 4.22 2.37
N LYS A 308 6.62 5.06 2.59
CA LYS A 308 6.83 6.51 2.78
C LYS A 308 7.56 6.84 4.08
N LEU A 309 7.34 6.08 5.15
CA LEU A 309 8.13 6.19 6.37
C LEU A 309 9.61 5.88 6.10
N ASN A 310 9.91 4.84 5.33
CA ASN A 310 11.28 4.54 4.88
C ASN A 310 11.86 5.62 3.96
N ASP A 311 11.03 6.28 3.14
CA ASP A 311 11.48 7.38 2.29
C ASP A 311 11.96 8.59 3.10
N LEU A 312 11.46 8.81 4.33
CA LEU A 312 11.99 9.83 5.23
C LEU A 312 13.46 9.58 5.55
N PHE A 313 13.84 8.36 5.92
CA PHE A 313 15.24 7.99 6.15
C PHE A 313 16.08 8.11 4.87
N ARG A 314 15.52 7.70 3.73
CA ARG A 314 16.21 7.74 2.44
C ARG A 314 16.51 9.17 1.98
N ALA A 315 15.79 10.18 2.45
CA ALA A 315 16.14 11.58 2.22
C ALA A 315 17.51 11.97 2.81
N TYR A 316 18.09 11.14 3.68
CA TYR A 316 19.35 11.39 4.40
C TYR A 316 20.44 10.32 4.19
N LYS A 317 20.17 9.21 3.48
CA LYS A 317 21.04 8.01 3.42
C LYS A 317 22.48 8.27 2.95
N PHE A 318 22.72 9.28 2.12
CA PHE A 318 24.06 9.65 1.63
C PHE A 318 24.34 11.15 1.71
N TRP A 319 23.33 11.93 1.35
CA TRP A 319 23.36 13.39 1.31
C TRP A 319 21.93 13.88 1.38
N PHE A 320 21.71 15.03 2.02
CA PHE A 320 20.35 15.56 2.17
C PHE A 320 19.71 15.87 0.81
N ASN A 321 18.57 15.24 0.53
CA ASN A 321 17.72 15.51 -0.63
C ASN A 321 16.41 16.20 -0.17
N PRO A 322 16.33 17.53 -0.27
CA PRO A 322 15.16 18.28 0.19
C PRO A 322 13.89 17.98 -0.64
N ASN A 323 14.02 17.71 -1.95
CA ASN A 323 12.87 17.35 -2.80
C ASN A 323 12.22 16.06 -2.30
N ARG A 324 13.04 15.03 -2.05
CA ARG A 324 12.55 13.74 -1.56
C ARG A 324 11.85 13.88 -0.22
N LEU A 325 12.42 14.65 0.71
CA LEU A 325 11.79 14.91 2.01
C LEU A 325 10.42 15.58 1.83
N ILE A 326 10.37 16.68 1.07
CA ILE A 326 9.14 17.45 0.85
C ILE A 326 8.08 16.56 0.19
N ASP A 327 8.41 15.90 -0.92
CA ASP A 327 7.46 15.08 -1.67
C ASP A 327 6.95 13.92 -0.80
N THR A 328 7.81 13.32 0.04
CA THR A 328 7.42 12.24 0.95
C THR A 328 6.44 12.74 2.00
N VAL A 329 6.73 13.87 2.64
CA VAL A 329 5.91 14.45 3.71
C VAL A 329 4.56 14.97 3.16
N MET A 330 4.56 15.59 1.99
CA MET A 330 3.32 15.99 1.31
C MET A 330 2.46 14.78 0.93
N THR A 331 3.09 13.72 0.41
CA THR A 331 2.38 12.46 0.10
C THR A 331 1.79 11.81 1.34
N LEU A 332 2.54 11.78 2.46
CA LEU A 332 2.04 11.26 3.74
C LEU A 332 0.83 12.05 4.25
N GLN A 333 0.86 13.38 4.12
CA GLN A 333 -0.27 14.22 4.49
C GLN A 333 -1.51 13.91 3.64
N GLN A 334 -1.34 13.74 2.33
CA GLN A 334 -2.43 13.37 1.43
C GLN A 334 -3.01 11.97 1.75
N LEU A 335 -2.15 10.98 2.03
CA LEU A 335 -2.59 9.61 2.33
C LEU A 335 -3.33 9.50 3.68
N LEU A 336 -2.87 10.21 4.71
CA LEU A 336 -3.42 10.08 6.07
C LEU A 336 -4.67 10.94 6.30
N VAL A 337 -4.71 12.13 5.71
CA VAL A 337 -5.76 13.13 6.00
C VAL A 337 -6.61 13.48 4.77
N GLY A 338 -6.18 13.12 3.56
CA GLY A 338 -6.88 13.43 2.31
C GLY A 338 -6.64 14.86 1.81
N ASP A 339 -7.22 15.16 0.63
CA ASP A 339 -7.08 16.44 -0.05
C ASP A 339 -8.19 17.42 0.39
N MET A 340 -8.05 18.01 1.58
CA MET A 340 -9.03 18.96 2.11
C MET A 340 -8.36 20.12 2.85
N ARG A 341 -8.86 21.33 2.53
CA ARG A 341 -8.44 22.68 2.92
C ARG A 341 -7.75 22.82 4.27
N GLU A 342 -6.76 23.72 4.33
CA GLU A 342 -6.00 24.13 5.53
C GLU A 342 -6.92 24.41 6.73
N ASN A 343 -7.13 23.39 7.57
CA ASN A 343 -7.91 23.51 8.79
C ASN A 343 -7.05 23.08 9.97
N TYR A 344 -7.11 23.80 11.08
CA TYR A 344 -6.26 23.52 12.26
C TYR A 344 -6.42 22.08 12.77
N GLU A 345 -7.65 21.57 12.74
CA GLU A 345 -7.97 20.18 13.09
C GLU A 345 -7.26 19.14 12.19
N ASN A 346 -7.02 19.47 10.92
CA ASN A 346 -6.32 18.57 9.99
C ASN A 346 -4.84 18.44 10.35
N TYR A 347 -4.19 19.52 10.78
CA TYR A 347 -2.79 19.46 11.23
C TYR A 347 -2.64 18.69 12.53
N LYS A 348 -3.58 18.86 13.47
CA LYS A 348 -3.60 18.10 14.72
C LYS A 348 -3.82 16.62 14.46
N LYS A 349 -4.78 16.27 13.59
CA LYS A 349 -5.01 14.89 13.16
C LYS A 349 -3.75 14.30 12.51
N PHE A 350 -3.17 15.01 11.55
CA PHE A 350 -1.94 14.58 10.89
C PHE A 350 -0.78 14.35 11.87
N SER A 351 -0.62 15.22 12.88
CA SER A 351 0.40 15.04 13.93
C SER A 351 0.19 13.73 14.71
N LEU A 352 -1.05 13.45 15.14
CA LEU A 352 -1.39 12.21 15.85
C LEU A 352 -1.16 10.96 14.98
N ASP A 353 -1.54 11.03 13.70
CA ASP A 353 -1.32 9.92 12.76
C ASP A 353 0.19 9.70 12.55
N MET A 354 0.98 10.76 12.42
CA MET A 354 2.44 10.66 12.33
C MET A 354 3.08 10.08 13.61
N GLN A 355 2.59 10.45 14.79
CA GLN A 355 3.03 9.84 16.06
C GLN A 355 2.73 8.33 16.07
N ALA A 356 1.53 7.92 15.65
CA ALA A 356 1.18 6.50 15.55
C ALA A 356 2.07 5.73 14.56
N LEU A 357 2.56 6.39 13.50
CA LEU A 357 3.55 5.80 12.60
C LEU A 357 4.93 5.69 13.25
N PHE A 358 5.41 6.74 13.91
CA PHE A 358 6.68 6.71 14.62
C PHE A 358 6.69 5.72 15.79
N HIS A 359 5.52 5.48 16.41
CA HIS A 359 5.36 4.44 17.42
C HIS A 359 5.76 3.04 16.93
N GLN A 360 5.64 2.77 15.63
CA GLN A 360 6.02 1.49 15.04
C GLN A 360 7.54 1.33 14.85
N LEU A 361 8.31 2.42 14.94
CA LEU A 361 9.77 2.41 14.81
C LEU A 361 10.45 2.06 16.14
N SER A 362 11.64 1.48 16.06
CA SER A 362 12.51 1.32 17.23
C SER A 362 12.98 2.68 17.76
N THR A 363 13.36 2.73 19.04
CA THR A 363 13.83 3.97 19.67
C THR A 363 15.07 4.53 18.98
N THR A 364 15.95 3.65 18.49
CA THR A 364 17.13 4.04 17.70
C THR A 364 16.72 4.71 16.39
N GLU A 365 15.79 4.13 15.65
CA GLU A 365 15.29 4.72 14.40
C GLU A 365 14.63 6.09 14.62
N CYS A 366 13.89 6.26 15.74
CA CYS A 366 13.35 7.57 16.11
C CYS A 366 14.44 8.60 16.44
N LEU A 367 15.50 8.19 17.16
CA LEU A 367 16.64 9.03 17.46
C LEU A 367 17.42 9.43 16.19
N ASP A 368 17.60 8.49 15.26
CA ASP A 368 18.24 8.75 13.97
C ASP A 368 17.44 9.78 13.15
N LEU A 369 16.12 9.61 13.03
CA LEU A 369 15.24 10.59 12.39
C LEU A 369 15.30 11.96 13.06
N TYR A 370 15.25 12.00 14.39
CA TYR A 370 15.41 13.25 15.13
C TYR A 370 16.76 13.92 14.82
N GLY A 371 17.85 13.15 14.79
CA GLY A 371 19.18 13.63 14.44
C GLY A 371 19.26 14.16 13.01
N TYR A 372 18.61 13.49 12.06
CA TYR A 372 18.50 13.94 10.66
C TYR A 372 17.73 15.25 10.53
N PHE A 373 16.60 15.39 11.22
CA PHE A 373 15.83 16.64 11.26
C PHE A 373 16.57 17.77 11.98
N ALA A 374 17.35 17.45 13.03
CA ALA A 374 18.16 18.43 13.76
C ALA A 374 19.44 18.84 13.01
N ASN A 375 19.78 18.15 11.92
CA ASN A 375 20.97 18.46 11.14
C ASN A 375 20.91 19.88 10.54
N LYS A 376 22.09 20.46 10.30
CA LYS A 376 22.29 21.77 9.69
C LYS A 376 21.56 21.90 8.36
N ASP A 377 21.52 20.85 7.53
CA ASP A 377 20.90 20.91 6.21
C ASP A 377 19.38 21.07 6.28
N SER A 378 18.70 20.28 7.12
CA SER A 378 17.25 20.42 7.35
C SER A 378 16.90 21.70 8.07
N SER A 379 17.68 22.09 9.07
CA SER A 379 17.55 23.39 9.73
C SER A 379 17.71 24.55 8.74
N TYR A 380 18.64 24.43 7.78
CA TYR A 380 18.85 25.44 6.75
C TYR A 380 17.67 25.50 5.77
N LEU A 381 17.11 24.36 5.35
CA LEU A 381 15.89 24.32 4.54
C LEU A 381 14.74 25.04 5.26
N MET A 382 14.46 24.67 6.51
CA MET A 382 13.39 25.29 7.31
C MET A 382 13.58 26.80 7.48
N ARG A 383 14.81 27.25 7.77
CA ARG A 383 15.14 28.68 7.83
C ARG A 383 14.94 29.39 6.49
N THR A 384 15.25 28.72 5.38
CA THR A 384 15.07 29.29 4.04
C THR A 384 13.59 29.45 3.70
N LEU A 385 12.76 28.46 4.04
CA LEU A 385 11.30 28.54 3.84
C LEU A 385 10.70 29.68 4.68
N ILE A 386 11.07 29.80 5.96
CA ILE A 386 10.62 30.91 6.84
C ILE A 386 11.05 32.27 6.29
N ALA A 387 12.31 32.42 5.88
CA ALA A 387 12.80 33.68 5.35
C ALA A 387 12.01 34.16 4.12
N ILE A 388 11.59 33.24 3.26
CA ILE A 388 10.73 33.56 2.12
C ILE A 388 9.33 33.99 2.57
N LEU A 389 8.77 33.34 3.59
CA LEU A 389 7.48 33.72 4.18
C LEU A 389 7.54 35.09 4.90
N GLU A 390 8.70 35.46 5.41
CA GLU A 390 9.01 36.77 6.02
C GLU A 390 9.43 37.83 4.99
N ASP A 391 9.27 37.57 3.69
CA ASP A 391 9.60 38.52 2.60
C ASP A 391 11.09 38.90 2.52
N GLN A 392 11.99 38.07 3.05
CA GLN A 392 13.43 38.26 2.88
C GLN A 392 13.83 37.95 1.44
N GLN A 393 14.56 38.87 0.79
CA GLN A 393 15.04 38.66 -0.57
C GLN A 393 16.18 37.62 -0.61
N ILE A 394 15.98 36.57 -1.42
CA ILE A 394 17.02 35.61 -1.77
C ILE A 394 17.42 35.88 -3.22
N SER A 395 18.62 36.40 -3.45
CA SER A 395 19.07 36.90 -4.77
C SER A 395 18.97 35.89 -5.91
N ALA A 396 18.97 34.59 -5.59
CA ALA A 396 18.89 33.49 -6.57
C ALA A 396 17.46 33.02 -6.88
N LEU A 397 16.42 33.62 -6.28
CA LEU A 397 15.01 33.25 -6.48
C LEU A 397 14.19 34.47 -6.92
N ALA A 398 13.26 34.25 -7.84
CA ALA A 398 12.23 35.24 -8.12
C ALA A 398 11.30 35.38 -6.89
N PRO A 399 10.81 36.59 -6.58
CA PRO A 399 9.89 36.79 -5.46
C PRO A 399 8.60 35.98 -5.71
N PRO A 400 8.16 35.14 -4.75
CA PRO A 400 6.97 34.33 -4.92
C PRO A 400 5.70 35.20 -4.93
N ASN A 401 4.74 34.83 -5.76
CA ASN A 401 3.39 35.37 -5.70
C ASN A 401 2.63 34.83 -4.47
N GLN A 402 1.42 35.35 -4.22
CA GLN A 402 0.63 34.97 -3.05
C GLN A 402 0.32 33.47 -2.97
N GLN A 403 -0.04 32.83 -4.09
CA GLN A 403 -0.33 31.39 -4.13
C GLN A 403 0.92 30.54 -3.85
N GLN A 404 2.06 30.97 -4.38
CA GLN A 404 3.35 30.33 -4.13
C GLN A 404 3.76 30.49 -2.66
N LYS A 405 3.52 31.65 -2.04
CA LYS A 405 3.74 31.84 -0.60
C LYS A 405 2.85 30.92 0.24
N GLU A 406 1.58 30.77 -0.12
CA GLU A 406 0.67 29.84 0.55
C GLU A 406 1.15 28.39 0.43
N ALA A 407 1.63 27.98 -0.74
CA ALA A 407 2.24 26.66 -0.92
C ALA A 407 3.49 26.45 -0.06
N ILE A 408 4.37 27.45 -0.01
CA ILE A 408 5.55 27.43 0.87
C ILE A 408 5.14 27.34 2.33
N ALA A 409 4.10 28.08 2.75
CA ALA A 409 3.57 28.06 4.11
C ALA A 409 2.99 26.68 4.47
N ARG A 410 2.26 26.03 3.56
CA ARG A 410 1.76 24.67 3.75
C ARG A 410 2.89 23.68 3.94
N VAL A 411 3.85 23.65 3.00
CA VAL A 411 4.99 22.72 3.06
C VAL A 411 5.78 22.93 4.35
N TYR A 412 6.03 24.19 4.73
CA TYR A 412 6.69 24.52 5.99
C TYR A 412 5.94 23.95 7.21
N LYS A 413 4.63 24.19 7.32
CA LYS A 413 3.80 23.68 8.43
C LYS A 413 3.77 22.16 8.49
N ILE A 414 3.68 21.48 7.36
CA ILE A 414 3.62 20.01 7.31
C ILE A 414 4.96 19.40 7.71
N LEU A 415 6.08 19.96 7.22
CA LEU A 415 7.43 19.57 7.67
C LEU A 415 7.59 19.78 9.18
N ASP A 416 7.19 20.95 9.67
CA ASP A 416 7.25 21.28 11.10
C ASP A 416 6.44 20.30 11.96
N CYS A 417 5.24 19.92 11.48
CA CYS A 417 4.38 18.95 12.14
C CYS A 417 5.03 17.56 12.23
N VAL A 418 5.63 17.07 11.14
CA VAL A 418 6.36 15.79 11.13
C VAL A 418 7.55 15.82 12.09
N MET A 419 8.28 16.94 12.11
CA MET A 419 9.41 17.15 13.01
C MET A 419 8.97 17.16 14.48
N GLU A 420 7.92 17.90 14.85
CA GLU A 420 7.46 17.90 16.24
C GLU A 420 6.82 16.57 16.65
N ALA A 421 6.13 15.87 15.74
CA ALA A 421 5.58 14.54 16.02
C ALA A 421 6.66 13.52 16.43
N ILE A 422 7.87 13.56 15.85
CA ILE A 422 8.96 12.66 16.29
C ILE A 422 9.48 13.04 17.69
N ARG A 423 9.47 14.34 18.03
CA ARG A 423 9.87 14.80 19.38
C ARG A 423 8.85 14.37 20.43
N GLU A 424 7.56 14.48 20.12
CA GLU A 424 6.47 14.00 20.97
C GLU A 424 6.55 12.48 21.17
N GLU A 425 6.82 11.72 20.11
CA GLU A 425 7.02 10.27 20.24
C GLU A 425 8.25 9.90 21.08
N LEU A 426 9.37 10.62 20.93
CA LEU A 426 10.54 10.43 21.78
C LEU A 426 10.25 10.81 23.25
N PHE A 427 9.46 11.86 23.48
CA PHE A 427 9.01 12.23 24.81
C PHE A 427 8.11 11.14 25.44
N ASN A 428 7.20 10.54 24.67
CA ASN A 428 6.38 9.40 25.08
C ASN A 428 7.24 8.17 25.47
N ARG A 429 8.45 8.07 24.91
CA ARG A 429 9.47 7.06 25.27
C ARG A 429 10.40 7.51 26.40
N HIS A 430 10.04 8.57 27.12
CA HIS A 430 10.83 9.17 28.20
C HIS A 430 12.19 9.72 27.78
N ILE A 431 12.34 10.12 26.51
CA ILE A 431 13.56 10.74 25.99
C ILE A 431 13.30 12.24 25.78
N THR A 432 14.06 13.07 26.48
CA THR A 432 13.97 14.53 26.32
C THR A 432 14.83 14.99 25.16
N THR A 433 14.25 15.77 24.24
CA THR A 433 14.94 16.32 23.07
C THR A 433 14.92 17.84 23.05
N ALA A 434 15.98 18.45 22.52
CA ALA A 434 16.02 19.90 22.31
C ALA A 434 15.05 20.31 21.17
N PRO A 435 14.48 21.52 21.21
CA PRO A 435 13.66 22.02 20.12
C PRO A 435 14.48 22.30 18.87
N TYR A 436 13.87 22.05 17.70
CA TYR A 436 14.49 22.38 16.43
C TYR A 436 14.69 23.89 16.30
N SER A 437 15.83 24.29 15.76
CA SER A 437 16.18 25.71 15.59
C SER A 437 15.45 26.29 14.38
N ARG A 438 14.43 27.11 14.62
CA ARG A 438 13.60 27.73 13.56
C ARG A 438 13.97 29.18 13.23
N HIS A 439 14.91 29.77 13.96
CA HIS A 439 15.19 31.21 13.88
C HIS A 439 15.82 31.63 12.54
N SER A 440 15.19 32.57 11.85
CA SER A 440 15.80 33.39 10.80
C SER A 440 16.70 34.46 11.45
N GLY A 441 17.80 34.04 12.09
CA GLY A 441 18.83 35.03 12.45
C GLY A 441 19.23 35.81 11.18
N HIS A 442 19.45 37.13 11.30
CA HIS A 442 19.78 38.09 10.21
C HIS A 442 21.05 37.75 9.38
N LYS A 443 21.56 36.53 9.47
CA LYS A 443 22.63 36.05 8.59
C LYS A 443 22.08 35.93 7.17
N PRO A 444 22.78 36.53 6.18
CA PRO A 444 22.35 36.44 4.79
C PRO A 444 22.26 34.97 4.37
N LEU A 445 21.13 34.61 3.78
CA LEU A 445 20.90 33.27 3.24
C LEU A 445 21.45 33.21 1.82
N MET A 446 22.31 32.23 1.57
CA MET A 446 22.78 31.85 0.24
C MET A 446 22.49 30.36 0.03
N PRO A 447 21.22 30.00 -0.26
CA PRO A 447 20.86 28.60 -0.38
C PRO A 447 21.61 27.96 -1.53
N GLY A 448 22.19 26.79 -1.28
CA GLY A 448 22.78 25.97 -2.34
C GLY A 448 21.71 25.50 -3.34
N ARG A 449 22.16 25.07 -4.52
CA ARG A 449 21.30 24.68 -5.65
C ARG A 449 20.17 23.72 -5.29
N ARG A 450 20.38 22.78 -4.36
CA ARG A 450 19.36 21.81 -3.95
C ARG A 450 18.17 22.46 -3.25
N ASN A 451 18.43 23.37 -2.32
CA ASN A 451 17.37 24.11 -1.63
C ASN A 451 16.65 25.04 -2.61
N LEU A 452 17.39 25.71 -3.52
CA LEU A 452 16.77 26.52 -4.58
C LEU A 452 15.86 25.71 -5.50
N ASN A 453 16.30 24.51 -5.90
CA ASN A 453 15.49 23.60 -6.70
C ASN A 453 14.25 23.13 -5.95
N ALA A 454 14.38 22.81 -4.66
CA ALA A 454 13.26 22.42 -3.81
C ALA A 454 12.23 23.55 -3.64
N ILE A 455 12.68 24.78 -3.41
CA ILE A 455 11.80 25.94 -3.31
C ILE A 455 11.09 26.18 -4.64
N THR A 456 11.83 26.16 -5.76
CA THR A 456 11.25 26.26 -7.10
C THR A 456 10.21 25.15 -7.36
N ARG A 457 10.51 23.92 -6.93
CA ARG A 457 9.57 22.80 -7.03
C ARG A 457 8.32 23.06 -6.20
N ILE A 458 8.44 23.55 -4.97
CA ILE A 458 7.28 23.89 -4.14
C ILE A 458 6.39 24.90 -4.87
N MET A 459 6.98 25.97 -5.38
CA MET A 459 6.27 27.03 -6.09
C MET A 459 5.53 26.51 -7.34
N ASN A 460 6.13 25.57 -8.07
CA ASN A 460 5.58 25.06 -9.34
C ASN A 460 4.58 23.91 -9.14
N VAL A 461 4.84 23.00 -8.20
CA VAL A 461 4.07 21.77 -8.00
C VAL A 461 2.92 22.00 -7.02
N TYR A 462 3.18 22.68 -5.91
CA TYR A 462 2.19 22.89 -4.84
C TYR A 462 1.52 24.27 -4.89
N GLY A 463 2.00 25.17 -5.74
CA GLY A 463 1.48 26.53 -5.93
C GLY A 463 0.30 26.65 -6.90
N ASN A 464 0.06 25.65 -7.75
CA ASN A 464 -1.07 25.68 -8.68
C ASN A 464 -2.34 25.14 -7.98
N SER A 465 -3.25 26.05 -7.60
CA SER A 465 -4.57 25.69 -7.07
C SER A 465 -5.56 25.19 -8.13
N ALA A 466 -5.14 25.10 -9.39
CA ALA A 466 -5.91 24.50 -10.45
C ALA A 466 -5.41 23.07 -10.67
N THR A 467 -5.99 22.12 -9.93
CA THR A 467 -6.36 20.87 -10.60
C THR A 467 -7.13 21.29 -11.84
N PHE A 468 -6.54 21.13 -13.02
CA PHE A 468 -7.36 21.14 -14.23
C PHE A 468 -8.36 20.01 -14.04
N GLU A 469 -9.58 20.36 -13.61
CA GLU A 469 -10.75 19.51 -13.81
C GLU A 469 -10.71 19.15 -15.29
N ASN A 470 -10.30 17.92 -15.57
CA ASN A 470 -10.31 17.42 -16.92
C ASN A 470 -11.78 17.19 -17.24
N LYS A 471 -12.46 18.24 -17.71
CA LYS A 471 -13.90 18.23 -18.01
C LYS A 471 -14.31 17.07 -18.91
N THR A 472 -13.37 16.56 -19.69
CA THR A 472 -13.50 15.34 -20.51
C THR A 472 -13.68 14.08 -19.67
N ILE A 473 -12.96 13.95 -18.56
CA ILE A 473 -13.06 12.84 -17.61
C ILE A 473 -14.38 12.94 -16.82
N ASP A 474 -14.75 14.13 -16.34
CA ASP A 474 -16.04 14.31 -15.65
C ASP A 474 -17.25 14.11 -16.58
N ALA A 475 -17.12 14.46 -17.86
CA ALA A 475 -18.12 14.15 -18.87
C ALA A 475 -18.24 12.64 -19.11
N LEU A 476 -17.11 11.92 -19.14
CA LEU A 476 -17.09 10.46 -19.27
C LEU A 476 -17.71 9.75 -18.06
N PHE A 477 -17.46 10.24 -16.83
CA PHE A 477 -18.11 9.69 -15.64
C PHE A 477 -19.62 9.97 -15.62
N LYS A 478 -20.05 11.14 -16.09
CA LYS A 478 -21.48 11.47 -16.25
C LYS A 478 -22.18 10.66 -17.33
N GLU A 479 -21.50 10.31 -18.42
CA GLU A 479 -22.07 9.46 -19.48
C GLU A 479 -22.20 7.99 -19.07
N ILE A 480 -21.40 7.51 -18.11
CA ILE A 480 -21.44 6.13 -17.61
C ILE A 480 -22.43 5.98 -16.42
N GLY A 481 -23.02 7.08 -15.94
CA GLY A 481 -24.07 7.04 -14.92
C GLY A 481 -23.55 6.71 -13.51
N ILE A 482 -22.39 7.25 -13.13
CA ILE A 482 -21.96 7.37 -11.73
C ILE A 482 -22.11 8.83 -11.29
#